data_AF-A0A5C6FZ83-F1
#
_entry.id   AF-A0A5C6FZ83-F1
#
_cell.length_a   1.000
_cell.length_b   1.000
_cell.length_c   1.000
_cell.angle_alpha   90.00
_cell.angle_beta   90.00
_cell.angle_gamma   90.00
#
_symmetry.space_group_name_H-M   'P 1'
#
loop_
_entity.id
_entity.type
_entity.pdbx_description
1 polymer ?
#
loop_
_entity_poly.entity_id
_entity_poly.type
_entity_poly.pdbx_seq_one_letter_code
_entity_poly.pdbx_strand_id
1 'polypeptide(L)'
;MLSHFSLSALALALALAGITAALPAQTLDERGISDRYVSYTGNGGNWPSKNAWGDYGALWNANVPIMQIESNGCVRVPTTNNGVRNPGLMQSHNGSGSCAGVNPCPAGTITQMIRDGVAGTSSGDGLRQTLARTKDVVGDNSRAVYAAARMYNSGSVDYNNLNNGLGSTPCYASDVANRLTGWTLAPRQCRA
;
A
#
# COMPACT_ATOMS: atom_id res chain seq x y z
N MET A 1 -11.51 -24.29 75.24
CA MET A 1 -11.49 -25.13 74.03
C MET A 1 -12.77 -24.76 73.24
N LEU A 2 -12.86 -23.63 72.53
CA LEU A 2 -12.22 -23.27 71.25
C LEU A 2 -12.36 -24.36 70.18
N SER A 3 -13.45 -24.27 69.40
CA SER A 3 -13.59 -24.91 68.09
C SER A 3 -14.15 -23.88 67.12
N HIS A 4 -13.26 -23.21 66.39
CA HIS A 4 -13.59 -22.35 65.27
C HIS A 4 -13.67 -23.19 63.99
N PHE A 5 -14.80 -23.09 63.30
CA PHE A 5 -14.94 -23.52 61.91
C PHE A 5 -14.15 -22.58 60.99
N SER A 6 -13.37 -23.13 60.07
CA SER A 6 -12.80 -22.38 58.95
C SER A 6 -13.09 -23.13 57.65
N LEU A 7 -13.83 -22.48 56.75
CA LEU A 7 -14.02 -22.89 55.37
C LEU A 7 -12.72 -22.69 54.61
N SER A 8 -12.36 -23.62 53.73
CA SER A 8 -11.59 -23.31 52.52
C SER A 8 -11.89 -24.32 51.44
N ALA A 9 -12.74 -23.89 50.49
CA ALA A 9 -12.94 -24.56 49.22
C ALA A 9 -11.73 -24.27 48.32
N LEU A 10 -11.05 -25.32 47.88
CA LEU A 10 -9.93 -25.23 46.95
C LEU A 10 -10.49 -25.09 45.52
N ALA A 11 -10.62 -23.87 45.02
CA ALA A 11 -10.91 -23.61 43.62
C ALA A 11 -9.60 -23.62 42.81
N LEU A 12 -9.37 -24.69 42.06
CA LEU A 12 -8.26 -24.81 41.12
C LEU A 12 -8.60 -24.01 39.85
N ALA A 13 -8.19 -22.75 39.80
CA ALA A 13 -8.25 -21.96 38.57
C ALA A 13 -7.07 -22.36 37.67
N LEU A 14 -7.34 -23.09 36.58
CA LEU A 14 -6.38 -23.19 35.47
C LEU A 14 -6.26 -21.81 34.80
N ALA A 15 -5.17 -21.11 35.07
CA ALA A 15 -4.78 -19.94 34.29
C ALA A 15 -4.25 -20.42 32.92
N LEU A 16 -5.10 -20.35 31.90
CA LEU A 16 -4.65 -20.43 30.51
C LEU A 16 -3.96 -19.09 30.18
N ALA A 17 -2.65 -19.01 30.42
CA ALA A 17 -1.83 -17.92 29.92
C ALA A 17 -1.74 -18.04 28.40
N GLY A 18 -2.74 -17.52 27.70
CA GLY A 18 -2.65 -17.28 26.26
C GLY A 18 -1.51 -16.30 26.02
N ILE A 19 -0.45 -16.76 25.35
CA ILE A 19 0.62 -15.90 24.87
C ILE A 19 0.01 -15.06 23.74
N THR A 20 -0.65 -13.94 24.07
CA THR A 20 -0.79 -12.85 23.12
C THR A 20 0.57 -12.19 23.05
N ALA A 21 1.41 -12.69 22.13
CA ALA A 21 2.50 -11.87 21.63
C ALA A 21 1.83 -10.70 20.88
N ALA A 22 1.47 -9.66 21.63
CA ALA A 22 1.25 -8.35 21.05
C ALA A 22 2.58 -8.01 20.37
N LEU A 23 2.60 -8.07 19.03
CA LEU A 23 3.68 -7.48 18.26
C LEU A 23 3.85 -6.06 18.80
N PRO A 24 5.07 -5.63 19.15
CA PRO A 24 5.28 -4.28 19.64
C PRO A 24 4.75 -3.35 18.55
N ALA A 25 3.71 -2.59 18.89
CA ALA A 25 3.28 -1.45 18.08
C ALA A 25 4.40 -0.43 18.17
N GLN A 26 5.42 -0.59 17.32
CA GLN A 26 6.46 0.41 17.16
C GLN A 26 5.76 1.65 16.62
N THR A 27 5.63 2.66 17.47
CA THR A 27 5.15 3.97 17.05
C THR A 27 6.07 4.44 15.93
N LEU A 28 5.50 5.02 14.87
CA LEU A 28 6.23 5.41 13.65
C LEU A 28 7.44 6.33 13.95
N ASP A 29 7.43 6.99 15.11
CA ASP A 29 8.53 7.79 15.66
C ASP A 29 9.84 7.00 15.88
N GLU A 30 9.80 5.72 16.24
CA GLU A 30 10.99 4.98 16.70
C GLU A 30 11.97 4.63 15.56
N ARG A 31 11.58 4.81 14.29
CA ARG A 31 12.43 4.56 13.10
C ARG A 31 12.77 5.81 12.28
N GLY A 32 12.45 7.00 12.78
CA GLY A 32 12.76 8.26 12.08
C GLY A 32 11.99 8.47 10.76
N ILE A 33 10.88 7.74 10.55
CA ILE A 33 9.99 7.91 9.41
C ILE A 33 8.79 8.73 9.89
N SER A 34 8.78 10.01 9.54
CA SER A 34 7.69 10.92 9.93
C SER A 34 6.45 10.65 9.07
N ASP A 35 5.34 10.28 9.71
CA ASP A 35 4.04 10.25 9.05
C ASP A 35 3.60 11.67 8.70
N ARG A 36 3.95 12.10 7.48
CA ARG A 36 3.73 13.44 6.97
C ARG A 36 3.38 13.36 5.49
N TYR A 37 2.41 14.17 5.09
CA TYR A 37 2.15 14.42 3.67
C TYR A 37 2.91 15.66 3.18
N VAL A 38 3.53 15.54 2.00
CA VAL A 38 4.16 16.63 1.25
C VAL A 38 3.49 16.73 -0.12
N SER A 39 2.96 17.90 -0.46
CA SER A 39 2.33 18.15 -1.76
C SER A 39 3.39 18.35 -2.84
N TYR A 40 3.91 17.25 -3.37
CA TYR A 40 4.87 17.30 -4.46
C TYR A 40 4.19 17.71 -5.78
N THR A 41 4.78 18.67 -6.48
CA THR A 41 4.32 19.15 -7.79
C THR A 41 5.43 19.08 -8.85
N GLY A 42 5.04 19.05 -10.12
CA GLY A 42 5.95 19.14 -11.26
C GLY A 42 6.46 17.79 -11.77
N ASN A 43 7.64 17.79 -12.40
CA ASN A 43 8.15 16.65 -13.18
C ASN A 43 8.80 15.52 -12.37
N GLY A 44 8.83 15.60 -11.04
CA GLY A 44 9.47 14.62 -10.16
C GLY A 44 10.97 14.80 -9.95
N GLY A 45 11.62 15.80 -10.56
CA GLY A 45 13.07 16.00 -10.48
C GLY A 45 13.58 16.43 -9.10
N ASN A 46 12.77 17.22 -8.35
CA ASN A 46 13.08 17.69 -7.00
C ASN A 46 12.32 16.90 -5.90
N TRP A 47 11.71 15.78 -6.27
CA TRP A 47 11.04 14.90 -5.33
C TRP A 47 12.09 14.01 -4.64
N PRO A 48 11.75 13.30 -3.53
CA PRO A 48 12.72 12.53 -2.78
C PRO A 48 13.52 11.56 -3.66
N SER A 49 14.82 11.42 -3.39
CA SER A 49 15.65 10.43 -4.06
C SER A 49 15.40 9.04 -3.48
N LYS A 50 15.90 7.99 -4.14
CA LYS A 50 15.82 6.60 -3.65
C LYS A 50 16.40 6.45 -2.23
N ASN A 51 17.36 7.30 -1.84
CA ASN A 51 18.01 7.28 -0.52
C ASN A 51 17.11 7.81 0.61
N ALA A 52 16.04 8.54 0.28
CA ALA A 52 15.08 9.03 1.26
C ALA A 52 13.90 8.07 1.46
N TRP A 53 13.84 6.97 0.69
CA TRP A 53 12.78 5.99 0.83
C TRP A 53 13.01 5.11 2.05
N GLY A 54 11.92 4.76 2.74
CA GLY A 54 11.98 3.71 3.75
C GLY A 54 12.35 2.38 3.11
N ASP A 55 13.09 1.55 3.85
CA ASP A 55 13.29 0.16 3.43
C ASP A 55 11.96 -0.63 3.49
N TYR A 56 11.96 -1.82 2.89
CA TYR A 56 10.77 -2.68 2.85
C TYR A 56 10.21 -2.95 4.26
N GLY A 57 11.07 -3.24 5.23
CA GLY A 57 10.65 -3.57 6.60
C GLY A 57 10.00 -2.38 7.28
N ALA A 58 10.56 -1.18 7.10
CA ALA A 58 10.05 0.04 7.68
C ALA A 58 8.69 0.43 7.07
N LEU A 59 8.58 0.41 5.74
CA LEU A 59 7.33 0.69 5.04
C LEU A 59 6.26 -0.37 5.31
N TRP A 60 6.62 -1.66 5.32
CA TRP A 60 5.71 -2.76 5.66
C TRP A 60 5.14 -2.57 7.06
N ASN A 61 6.02 -2.38 8.05
CA ASN A 61 5.60 -2.22 9.44
C ASN A 61 4.79 -0.93 9.67
N ALA A 62 5.04 0.13 8.90
CA ALA A 62 4.22 1.34 8.95
C ALA A 62 2.82 1.12 8.36
N ASN A 63 2.72 0.34 7.28
CA ASN A 63 1.46 0.15 6.55
C ASN A 63 0.62 -1.02 7.10
N VAL A 64 1.22 -2.05 7.69
CA VAL A 64 0.49 -3.25 8.14
C VAL A 64 -0.63 -2.97 9.16
N PRO A 65 -0.48 -2.06 10.15
CA PRO A 65 -1.56 -1.76 11.09
C PRO A 65 -2.70 -1.01 10.41
N ILE A 66 -2.35 -0.10 9.48
CA ILE A 66 -3.32 0.69 8.71
C ILE A 66 -4.09 -0.20 7.76
N MET A 67 -3.39 -1.15 7.10
CA MET A 67 -4.06 -2.18 6.34
C MET A 67 -5.02 -2.92 7.27
N GLN A 68 -4.59 -3.48 8.39
CA GLN A 68 -5.46 -4.25 9.29
C GLN A 68 -6.69 -3.48 9.84
N ILE A 69 -6.60 -2.15 10.02
CA ILE A 69 -7.64 -1.34 10.69
C ILE A 69 -8.50 -0.52 9.72
N GLU A 70 -7.93 0.11 8.67
CA GLU A 70 -8.61 1.13 7.86
C GLU A 70 -9.22 0.60 6.55
N SER A 71 -8.59 -0.38 5.91
CA SER A 71 -9.05 -0.89 4.60
C SER A 71 -8.95 -2.41 4.44
N ASN A 72 -8.30 -3.09 5.37
CA ASN A 72 -7.81 -4.47 5.27
C ASN A 72 -7.04 -4.80 3.99
N GLY A 73 -6.41 -3.80 3.35
CA GLY A 73 -5.84 -3.97 2.01
C GLY A 73 -6.89 -4.55 1.05
N CYS A 74 -8.12 -4.00 1.07
CA CYS A 74 -9.34 -4.62 0.57
C CYS A 74 -9.14 -5.34 -0.76
N VAL A 75 -8.87 -6.63 -0.66
CA VAL A 75 -8.66 -7.51 -1.81
C VAL A 75 -9.92 -7.66 -2.66
N ARG A 76 -11.06 -7.15 -2.15
CA ARG A 76 -12.40 -7.20 -2.76
C ARG A 76 -12.82 -5.86 -3.37
N VAL A 77 -11.87 -4.97 -3.62
CA VAL A 77 -12.13 -3.69 -4.30
C VAL A 77 -12.96 -3.92 -5.58
N PRO A 78 -14.02 -3.12 -5.83
CA PRO A 78 -14.82 -3.25 -7.03
C PRO A 78 -13.97 -3.04 -8.30
N THR A 79 -14.27 -3.81 -9.33
CA THR A 79 -13.66 -3.61 -10.66
C THR A 79 -14.09 -2.26 -11.22
N THR A 80 -13.13 -1.46 -11.69
CA THR A 80 -13.45 -0.22 -12.41
C THR A 80 -13.57 -0.50 -13.91
N ASN A 81 -14.44 0.23 -14.61
CA ASN A 81 -14.65 0.05 -16.04
C ASN A 81 -15.05 1.36 -16.73
N ASN A 82 -14.07 2.09 -17.25
CA ASN A 82 -14.26 3.31 -18.04
C ASN A 82 -13.78 3.09 -19.49
N GLY A 83 -14.22 1.99 -20.11
CA GLY A 83 -13.75 1.54 -21.44
C GLY A 83 -12.66 0.46 -21.39
N VAL A 84 -12.05 0.26 -20.22
CA VAL A 84 -11.13 -0.85 -19.92
C VAL A 84 -11.53 -1.44 -18.57
N ARG A 85 -11.62 -2.77 -18.49
CA ARG A 85 -11.93 -3.48 -17.24
C ARG A 85 -10.67 -3.61 -16.39
N ASN A 86 -10.67 -3.04 -15.20
CA ASN A 86 -9.53 -3.08 -14.28
C ASN A 86 -9.93 -3.78 -12.98
N PRO A 87 -9.79 -5.12 -12.88
CA PRO A 87 -10.17 -5.83 -11.66
C PRO A 87 -9.04 -5.95 -10.63
N GLY A 88 -9.45 -6.35 -9.43
CA GLY A 88 -8.56 -6.84 -8.38
C GLY A 88 -7.76 -5.76 -7.64
N LEU A 89 -7.00 -6.21 -6.63
CA LEU A 89 -6.27 -5.36 -5.69
C LEU A 89 -5.39 -4.30 -6.37
N MET A 90 -4.76 -4.64 -7.50
CA MET A 90 -3.88 -3.73 -8.24
C MET A 90 -4.57 -3.05 -9.44
N GLN A 91 -5.87 -3.25 -9.64
CA GLN A 91 -6.66 -2.63 -10.71
C GLN A 91 -6.04 -2.84 -12.10
N SER A 92 -5.63 -4.08 -12.40
CA SER A 92 -4.78 -4.41 -13.55
C SER A 92 -5.56 -4.40 -14.88
N HIS A 93 -4.96 -3.88 -15.96
CA HIS A 93 -5.61 -3.78 -17.28
C HIS A 93 -6.10 -5.14 -17.80
N ASN A 94 -7.42 -5.33 -17.87
CA ASN A 94 -8.08 -6.60 -18.22
C ASN A 94 -7.54 -7.82 -17.46
N GLY A 95 -7.16 -7.62 -16.19
CA GLY A 95 -6.70 -8.69 -15.31
C GLY A 95 -7.71 -9.83 -15.14
N SER A 96 -7.17 -10.97 -14.72
CA SER A 96 -7.92 -12.20 -14.44
C SER A 96 -8.27 -12.33 -12.95
N GLY A 97 -7.44 -11.76 -12.06
CA GLY A 97 -7.66 -11.78 -10.63
C GLY A 97 -8.71 -10.79 -10.15
N SER A 98 -9.72 -11.26 -9.40
CA SER A 98 -10.66 -10.42 -8.65
C SER A 98 -11.23 -11.16 -7.45
N CYS A 99 -11.37 -10.48 -6.32
CA CYS A 99 -12.18 -10.96 -5.20
C CYS A 99 -13.40 -10.07 -4.93
N ALA A 100 -13.81 -9.22 -5.87
CA ALA A 100 -15.05 -8.46 -5.75
C ALA A 100 -16.23 -9.43 -5.51
N GLY A 101 -16.93 -9.26 -4.37
CA GLY A 101 -18.03 -10.16 -3.96
C GLY A 101 -17.62 -11.55 -3.45
N VAL A 102 -16.32 -11.85 -3.33
CA VAL A 102 -15.83 -13.19 -2.92
C VAL A 102 -15.40 -13.19 -1.46
N ASN A 103 -15.95 -14.09 -0.63
CA ASN A 103 -15.58 -14.24 0.78
C ASN A 103 -15.55 -15.72 1.23
N PRO A 104 -14.41 -16.24 1.75
CA PRO A 104 -13.10 -15.59 1.83
C PRO A 104 -12.46 -15.41 0.44
N CYS A 105 -11.66 -14.36 0.27
CA CYS A 105 -10.85 -14.19 -0.95
C CYS A 105 -9.71 -15.23 -0.96
N PRO A 106 -9.61 -16.11 -1.98
CA PRO A 106 -8.57 -17.12 -2.01
C PRO A 106 -7.17 -16.51 -2.14
N ALA A 107 -6.20 -17.05 -1.41
CA ALA A 107 -4.81 -16.58 -1.47
C ALA A 107 -4.21 -16.67 -2.88
N GLY A 108 -4.58 -17.69 -3.66
CA GLY A 108 -4.20 -17.82 -5.07
C GLY A 108 -4.74 -16.67 -5.93
N THR A 109 -5.97 -16.22 -5.66
CA THR A 109 -6.56 -15.05 -6.35
C THR A 109 -5.85 -13.76 -5.97
N ILE A 110 -5.47 -13.58 -4.70
CA ILE A 110 -4.65 -12.44 -4.26
C ILE A 110 -3.30 -12.43 -4.98
N THR A 111 -2.66 -13.60 -5.05
CA THR A 111 -1.41 -13.78 -5.79
C THR A 111 -1.58 -13.43 -7.27
N GLN A 112 -2.69 -13.83 -7.90
CA GLN A 112 -2.99 -13.48 -9.28
C GLN A 112 -3.19 -11.98 -9.48
N MET A 113 -3.93 -11.31 -8.58
CA MET A 113 -4.15 -9.86 -8.62
C MET A 113 -2.81 -9.10 -8.55
N ILE A 114 -1.88 -9.56 -7.71
CA ILE A 114 -0.54 -8.98 -7.59
C ILE A 114 0.29 -9.28 -8.84
N ARG A 115 0.27 -10.53 -9.35
CA ARG A 115 1.00 -10.91 -10.57
C ARG A 115 0.55 -10.09 -11.77
N ASP A 116 -0.76 -9.94 -11.98
CA ASP A 116 -1.32 -9.14 -13.08
C ASP A 116 -0.86 -7.68 -12.98
N GLY A 117 -0.84 -7.09 -11.78
CA GLY A 117 -0.44 -5.69 -11.60
C GLY A 117 1.07 -5.46 -11.75
N VAL A 118 1.90 -6.41 -11.32
CA VAL A 118 3.36 -6.29 -11.38
C VAL A 118 3.91 -6.69 -12.75
N ALA A 119 3.49 -7.83 -13.28
CA ALA A 119 3.98 -8.40 -14.52
C ALA A 119 3.19 -7.93 -15.75
N GLY A 120 2.01 -7.33 -15.57
CA GLY A 120 1.12 -6.98 -16.66
C GLY A 120 0.27 -8.16 -17.12
N THR A 121 -0.57 -7.90 -18.10
CA THR A 121 -1.46 -8.87 -18.73
C THR A 121 -1.20 -8.91 -20.23
N SER A 122 -1.92 -9.76 -20.96
CA SER A 122 -1.89 -9.73 -22.43
C SER A 122 -2.46 -8.43 -23.03
N SER A 123 -3.18 -7.63 -22.24
CA SER A 123 -3.85 -6.41 -22.70
C SER A 123 -3.15 -5.12 -22.25
N GLY A 124 -2.21 -5.19 -21.32
CA GLY A 124 -1.57 -3.98 -20.81
C GLY A 124 -0.37 -4.24 -19.91
N ASP A 125 0.43 -3.21 -19.78
CA ASP A 125 1.63 -3.21 -18.96
C ASP A 125 1.32 -3.33 -17.46
N GLY A 126 2.21 -3.98 -16.73
CA GLY A 126 2.30 -3.89 -15.28
C GLY A 126 3.43 -2.96 -14.85
N LEU A 127 3.65 -2.86 -13.54
CA LEU A 127 4.69 -1.99 -12.95
C LEU A 127 6.09 -2.23 -13.52
N ARG A 128 6.43 -3.46 -13.89
CA ARG A 128 7.75 -3.78 -14.47
C ARG A 128 7.96 -3.07 -15.82
N GLN A 129 6.96 -3.13 -16.69
CA GLN A 129 7.02 -2.54 -18.03
C GLN A 129 6.94 -1.02 -17.96
N THR A 130 6.06 -0.47 -17.13
CA THR A 130 5.97 0.99 -16.98
C THR A 130 7.27 1.57 -16.47
N LEU A 131 7.93 0.92 -15.50
CA LEU A 131 9.24 1.33 -15.01
C LEU A 131 10.34 1.24 -16.07
N ALA A 132 10.38 0.16 -16.85
CA ALA A 132 11.36 0.05 -17.94
C ALA A 132 11.21 1.21 -18.93
N ARG A 133 9.98 1.48 -19.39
CA ARG A 133 9.68 2.57 -20.33
C ARG A 133 10.05 3.94 -19.78
N THR A 134 9.75 4.22 -18.51
CA THR A 134 10.06 5.54 -17.95
C THR A 134 11.55 5.72 -17.70
N LYS A 135 12.29 4.66 -17.35
CA LYS A 135 13.75 4.71 -17.27
C LYS A 135 14.39 5.12 -18.60
N ASP A 136 13.87 4.61 -19.71
CA ASP A 136 14.36 4.95 -21.05
C ASP A 136 14.14 6.45 -21.38
N VAL A 137 13.17 7.12 -20.74
CA VAL A 137 12.85 8.53 -20.99
C VAL A 137 13.54 9.48 -20.01
N VAL A 138 13.58 9.14 -18.71
CA VAL A 138 14.05 10.08 -17.65
C VAL A 138 15.29 9.61 -16.88
N GLY A 139 15.88 8.48 -17.27
CA GLY A 139 17.03 7.85 -16.64
C GLY A 139 16.67 7.02 -15.40
N ASP A 140 17.56 6.11 -14.99
CA ASP A 140 17.32 5.20 -13.84
C ASP A 140 17.55 5.85 -12.47
N ASN A 141 16.72 6.85 -12.16
CA ASN A 141 16.69 7.53 -10.85
C ASN A 141 15.28 7.46 -10.23
N SER A 142 15.05 8.16 -9.12
CA SER A 142 13.74 8.18 -8.45
C SER A 142 12.62 8.72 -9.33
N ARG A 143 12.91 9.67 -10.23
CA ARG A 143 11.95 10.26 -11.17
C ARG A 143 11.34 9.18 -12.08
N ALA A 144 12.09 8.16 -12.49
CA ALA A 144 11.54 7.06 -13.29
C ALA A 144 10.47 6.27 -12.52
N VAL A 145 10.61 6.09 -11.20
CA VAL A 145 9.61 5.41 -10.37
C VAL A 145 8.34 6.25 -10.24
N TYR A 146 8.47 7.57 -10.04
CA TYR A 146 7.31 8.47 -9.99
C TYR A 146 6.60 8.57 -11.35
N ALA A 147 7.37 8.62 -12.43
CA ALA A 147 6.83 8.59 -13.79
C ALA A 147 6.17 7.24 -14.10
N ALA A 148 6.72 6.12 -13.61
CA ALA A 148 6.12 4.79 -13.75
C ALA A 148 4.80 4.69 -12.99
N ALA A 149 4.70 5.29 -11.79
CA ALA A 149 3.44 5.38 -11.06
C ALA A 149 2.39 6.19 -11.84
N ARG A 150 2.78 7.31 -12.45
CA ARG A 150 1.90 8.06 -13.36
C ARG A 150 1.47 7.20 -14.55
N MET A 151 2.41 6.55 -15.23
CA MET A 151 2.12 5.68 -16.37
C MET A 151 1.19 4.53 -16.00
N TYR A 152 1.38 3.92 -14.83
CA TYR A 152 0.50 2.87 -14.33
C TYR A 152 -0.93 3.38 -14.07
N ASN A 153 -1.07 4.62 -13.58
CA ASN A 153 -2.36 5.21 -13.29
C ASN A 153 -3.13 5.66 -14.53
N SER A 154 -2.49 6.35 -15.47
CA SER A 154 -3.16 6.97 -16.63
C SER A 154 -2.85 6.32 -17.97
N GLY A 155 -1.96 5.33 -18.03
CA GLY A 155 -1.47 4.74 -19.29
C GLY A 155 -0.56 5.69 -20.11
N SER A 156 -0.34 6.91 -19.64
CA SER A 156 0.42 7.98 -20.31
C SER A 156 1.08 8.88 -19.27
N VAL A 157 2.11 9.63 -19.68
CA VAL A 157 2.88 10.51 -18.78
C VAL A 157 3.13 11.85 -19.45
N ASP A 158 2.74 12.93 -18.77
CA ASP A 158 3.29 14.27 -19.01
C ASP A 158 4.60 14.38 -18.21
N TYR A 159 5.73 14.18 -18.89
CA TYR A 159 7.05 14.18 -18.24
C TYR A 159 7.47 15.55 -17.70
N ASN A 160 6.74 16.62 -18.01
CA ASN A 160 6.94 17.95 -17.43
C ASN A 160 6.09 18.18 -16.18
N ASN A 161 5.03 17.39 -15.98
CA ASN A 161 4.14 17.51 -14.84
C ASN A 161 3.49 16.17 -14.46
N LEU A 162 4.05 15.46 -13.48
CA LEU A 162 3.54 14.17 -13.00
C LEU A 162 2.22 14.29 -12.20
N ASN A 163 1.78 15.52 -11.91
CA ASN A 163 0.47 15.80 -11.32
C ASN A 163 -0.62 15.94 -12.38
N ASN A 164 -0.26 16.05 -13.67
CA ASN A 164 -1.24 15.98 -14.74
C ASN A 164 -1.86 14.58 -14.76
N GLY A 165 -3.13 14.50 -14.35
CA GLY A 165 -3.85 13.23 -14.23
C GLY A 165 -4.13 12.56 -15.56
N LEU A 166 -4.12 13.31 -16.67
CA LEU A 166 -4.44 12.80 -18.02
C LEU A 166 -5.77 12.00 -18.02
N GLY A 167 -6.80 12.53 -17.35
CA GLY A 167 -8.10 11.88 -17.18
C GLY A 167 -8.18 10.86 -16.03
N SER A 168 -7.07 10.59 -15.34
CA SER A 168 -6.98 9.76 -14.13
C SER A 168 -6.64 10.60 -12.89
N THR A 169 -6.40 9.96 -11.74
CA THR A 169 -6.18 10.63 -10.44
C THR A 169 -4.94 11.56 -10.46
N PRO A 170 -5.09 12.90 -10.39
CA PRO A 170 -3.98 13.86 -10.54
C PRO A 170 -2.84 13.69 -9.52
N CYS A 171 -3.16 13.33 -8.28
CA CYS A 171 -2.15 13.21 -7.21
C CYS A 171 -1.41 11.86 -7.15
N TYR A 172 -1.77 10.89 -7.99
CA TYR A 172 -1.34 9.50 -7.82
C TYR A 172 0.18 9.34 -7.64
N ALA A 173 0.99 10.00 -8.49
CA ALA A 173 2.45 9.94 -8.37
C ALA A 173 2.97 10.60 -7.07
N SER A 174 2.38 11.72 -6.65
CA SER A 174 2.72 12.39 -5.38
C SER A 174 2.33 11.51 -4.18
N ASP A 175 1.16 10.88 -4.21
CA ASP A 175 0.72 9.96 -3.16
C ASP A 175 1.70 8.76 -3.04
N VAL A 176 2.19 8.24 -4.18
CA VAL A 176 3.23 7.19 -4.20
C VAL A 176 4.55 7.70 -3.63
N ALA A 177 5.00 8.90 -4.00
CA ALA A 177 6.23 9.48 -3.45
C ALA A 177 6.16 9.63 -1.92
N ASN A 178 5.01 10.06 -1.41
CA ASN A 178 4.77 10.16 0.03
C ASN A 178 4.77 8.79 0.72
N ARG A 179 4.12 7.78 0.13
CA ARG A 179 4.13 6.41 0.68
C ARG A 179 5.53 5.82 0.75
N LEU A 180 6.38 6.09 -0.25
CA LEU A 180 7.77 5.65 -0.26
C LEU A 180 8.61 6.33 0.83
N THR A 181 8.20 7.51 1.31
CA THR A 181 8.81 8.21 2.45
C THR A 181 8.04 8.00 3.75
N GLY A 182 7.09 7.05 3.79
CA GLY A 182 6.41 6.61 5.01
C GLY A 182 5.19 7.40 5.46
N TRP A 183 4.58 8.15 4.57
CA TRP A 183 3.24 8.69 4.80
C TRP A 183 2.21 7.57 4.94
N THR A 184 1.40 7.60 6.00
CA THR A 184 0.37 6.60 6.29
C THR A 184 -0.98 7.22 6.64
N LEU A 185 -1.07 7.99 7.73
CA LEU A 185 -2.32 8.50 8.31
C LEU A 185 -2.41 10.01 8.29
N ALA A 186 -1.29 10.72 8.14
CA ALA A 186 -1.31 12.18 8.10
C ALA A 186 -2.32 12.68 7.05
N PRO A 187 -3.08 13.75 7.32
CA PRO A 187 -4.09 14.22 6.37
C PRO A 187 -3.49 14.47 4.98
N ARG A 188 -4.09 13.89 3.95
CA ARG A 188 -3.68 14.13 2.55
C ARG A 188 -3.92 15.60 2.21
N GLN A 189 -2.87 16.33 1.85
CA GLN A 189 -2.96 17.76 1.51
C GLN A 189 -2.84 18.01 -0.01
N CYS A 190 -3.09 17.00 -0.83
CA CYS A 190 -2.91 17.14 -2.27
C CYS A 190 -3.84 18.21 -2.86
N ARG A 191 -3.25 19.11 -3.66
CA ARG A 191 -3.93 20.14 -4.45
C ARG A 191 -3.37 20.04 -5.87
N ALA A 192 -3.95 19.17 -6.69
CA ALA A 192 -3.55 18.93 -8.08
C ALA A 192 -4.70 19.28 -9.02
#